data_AF-A0A4Y2DEA5-F1
#
_entry.id   AF-A0A4Y2DEA5-F1
#
_cell.length_a   1.000
_cell.length_b   1.000
_cell.length_c   1.000
_cell.angle_alpha   90.00
_cell.angle_beta   90.00
_cell.angle_gamma   90.00
#
_symmetry.space_group_name_H-M   'P 1'
#
loop_
_entity.id
_entity.type
_entity.pdbx_description
1 polymer ?
#
loop_
_entity_poly.entity_id
_entity_poly.type
_entity_poly.pdbx_seq_one_letter_code
_entity_poly.pdbx_strand_id
1 'polypeptide(L)'
;MTGHIYRDVILEQHVRLFRGVMGAEFLFMDDNARPHRANIVDECLQSEDITRMDWPEYSPDLNPIEHVWDMLGDELQPVNPLPPVYRNFGGHCLMSGVIFPKIRLII
;
A
#
# COMPACT_ATOMS: atom_id res chain seq x y z
N MET A 1 5.89 -6.82 -7.29
CA MET A 1 4.99 -7.79 -6.62
C MET A 1 4.03 -8.38 -7.66
N THR A 2 3.61 -9.65 -7.55
CA THR A 2 2.58 -10.25 -8.43
C THR A 2 1.24 -10.37 -7.70
N GLY A 3 0.13 -10.56 -8.43
CA GLY A 3 -1.19 -10.73 -7.80
C GLY A 3 -1.25 -11.92 -6.84
N HIS A 4 -0.54 -13.01 -7.13
CA HIS A 4 -0.47 -14.19 -6.24
C HIS A 4 0.20 -13.85 -4.91
N ILE A 5 1.33 -13.13 -4.97
CA ILE A 5 2.04 -12.70 -3.77
C ILE A 5 1.16 -11.72 -2.98
N TYR A 6 0.46 -10.81 -3.66
CA TYR A 6 -0.45 -9.88 -3.00
C TYR A 6 -1.59 -10.59 -2.27
N ARG A 7 -2.26 -11.55 -2.93
CA ARG A 7 -3.29 -12.39 -2.31
C ARG A 7 -2.76 -13.12 -1.09
N ASP A 8 -1.66 -13.88 -1.24
CA ASP A 8 -1.18 -14.79 -0.20
C ASP A 8 -0.58 -14.06 1.00
N VAL A 9 0.09 -12.93 0.77
CA VAL A 9 0.84 -12.21 1.81
C VAL A 9 0.03 -11.05 2.37
N ILE A 10 -0.77 -10.35 1.58
CA ILE A 10 -1.52 -9.19 2.04
C ILE A 10 -2.93 -9.59 2.42
N LEU A 11 -3.71 -10.16 1.49
CA LEU A 11 -5.13 -10.40 1.72
C LEU A 11 -5.38 -11.50 2.75
N GLU A 12 -4.84 -12.69 2.52
CA GLU A 12 -5.07 -13.88 3.36
C GLU A 12 -4.50 -13.72 4.77
N GLN A 13 -3.31 -13.12 4.88
CA GLN A 13 -2.63 -13.01 6.17
C GLN A 13 -3.06 -11.79 6.99
N HIS A 14 -3.39 -10.67 6.34
CA HIS A 14 -3.63 -9.42 7.06
C HIS A 14 -5.07 -8.95 6.91
N VAL A 15 -5.54 -8.72 5.69
CA VAL A 15 -6.87 -8.13 5.45
C VAL A 15 -7.98 -9.01 6.01
N ARG A 16 -7.88 -10.34 5.82
CA ARG A 16 -8.82 -11.32 6.38
C ARG A 16 -8.92 -11.26 7.90
N LEU A 17 -7.79 -11.08 8.60
CA LEU A 17 -7.79 -10.94 10.06
C LEU A 17 -8.53 -9.68 10.50
N PHE A 18 -8.29 -8.55 9.82
CA PHE A 18 -8.98 -7.30 10.12
C PHE A 18 -10.47 -7.38 9.81
N ARG A 19 -10.86 -8.02 8.70
CA ARG A 19 -12.27 -8.30 8.41
C ARG A 19 -12.94 -9.07 9.56
N GLY A 20 -12.28 -10.10 10.09
CA GLY A 20 -12.79 -10.87 11.22
C GLY A 20 -12.96 -10.06 12.51
N VAL A 21 -12.09 -9.06 12.74
CA VAL A 21 -12.14 -8.20 13.94
C VAL A 21 -13.13 -7.04 13.79
N MET A 22 -13.16 -6.39 12.63
CA MET A 22 -13.93 -5.18 12.36
C MET A 22 -15.38 -5.51 11.94
N GLY A 23 -15.64 -6.74 11.49
CA GLY A 23 -16.98 -7.20 11.13
C GLY A 23 -17.47 -6.63 9.80
N ALA A 24 -18.79 -6.69 9.61
CA ALA A 24 -19.46 -6.52 8.31
C ALA A 24 -19.25 -5.15 7.63
N GLU A 25 -18.95 -4.11 8.40
CA GLU A 25 -18.76 -2.74 7.90
C GLU A 25 -17.32 -2.46 7.44
N PHE A 26 -16.43 -3.44 7.53
CA PHE A 26 -15.06 -3.32 7.04
C PHE A 26 -15.02 -3.03 5.53
N LEU A 27 -14.41 -1.89 5.19
CA LEU A 27 -14.16 -1.47 3.81
C LEU A 27 -12.65 -1.51 3.55
N PHE A 28 -12.25 -2.20 2.49
CA PHE A 28 -10.85 -2.34 2.11
C PHE A 28 -10.45 -1.30 1.07
N MET A 29 -9.34 -0.60 1.29
CA MET A 29 -8.77 0.39 0.36
C MET A 29 -7.44 -0.10 -0.20
N ASP A 30 -7.21 0.09 -1.50
CA ASP A 30 -5.91 -0.07 -2.15
C ASP A 30 -5.72 0.99 -3.26
N ASP A 31 -4.50 1.09 -3.80
CA ASP A 31 -4.06 2.11 -4.76
C ASP A 31 -4.32 1.76 -6.25
N ASN A 32 -5.13 0.74 -6.53
CA ASN A 32 -5.37 0.20 -7.88
C ASN A 32 -4.12 -0.30 -8.63
N ALA A 33 -2.98 -0.56 -7.97
CA ALA A 33 -1.80 -1.09 -8.66
C ALA A 33 -2.11 -2.41 -9.41
N ARG A 34 -1.37 -2.67 -10.51
CA ARG A 34 -1.62 -3.83 -11.38
C ARG A 34 -1.79 -5.17 -10.64
N PRO A 35 -0.99 -5.51 -9.61
CA PRO A 35 -1.18 -6.75 -8.86
C PRO A 35 -2.50 -6.81 -8.09
N HIS A 36 -3.02 -5.67 -7.64
CA HIS A 36 -4.26 -5.55 -6.85
C HIS A 36 -5.51 -5.69 -7.73
N ARG A 37 -5.34 -5.52 -9.05
CA ARG A 37 -6.39 -5.67 -10.07
C ARG A 37 -6.34 -7.01 -10.79
N ALA A 38 -5.59 -7.99 -10.26
CA ALA A 38 -5.58 -9.34 -10.82
C ALA A 38 -6.87 -10.09 -10.45
N ASN A 39 -7.41 -10.91 -11.34
CA ASN A 39 -8.67 -11.66 -11.08
C ASN A 39 -8.63 -12.47 -9.76
N ILE A 40 -7.50 -13.10 -9.47
CA ILE A 40 -7.28 -13.87 -8.24
C ILE A 40 -7.40 -13.04 -6.95
N VAL A 41 -7.23 -11.72 -7.03
CA VAL A 41 -7.40 -10.78 -5.92
C VAL A 41 -8.89 -10.47 -5.75
N ASP A 42 -9.58 -10.17 -6.85
CA ASP A 42 -11.02 -9.93 -6.81
C ASP A 42 -11.79 -11.16 -6.33
N GLU A 43 -11.41 -12.36 -6.77
CA GLU A 43 -11.97 -13.64 -6.30
C GLU A 43 -11.78 -13.84 -4.79
N CYS A 44 -10.59 -13.51 -4.26
CA CYS A 44 -10.27 -13.63 -2.83
C CYS A 44 -11.09 -12.66 -1.98
N LEU A 45 -11.20 -11.39 -2.41
CA LEU A 45 -12.01 -10.38 -1.71
C LEU A 45 -13.48 -10.79 -1.67
N GLN A 46 -14.01 -11.32 -2.78
CA GLN A 46 -15.38 -11.84 -2.85
C GLN A 46 -15.60 -13.04 -1.93
N SER A 47 -14.65 -13.99 -1.87
CA SER A 47 -14.79 -15.17 -1.00
C SER A 47 -14.79 -14.84 0.50
N GLU A 48 -14.12 -13.76 0.88
CA GLU A 48 -14.03 -13.30 2.26
C GLU A 48 -15.09 -12.23 2.61
N ASP A 49 -16.04 -11.96 1.69
CA ASP A 49 -17.08 -10.94 1.85
C ASP A 49 -16.49 -9.55 2.20
N ILE A 50 -15.37 -9.21 1.55
CA ILE A 50 -14.69 -7.93 1.73
C ILE A 50 -15.10 -7.00 0.60
N THR A 51 -15.75 -5.89 0.98
CA THR A 51 -16.03 -4.81 0.03
C THR A 51 -14.77 -3.99 -0.17
N ARG A 52 -14.41 -3.78 -1.43
CA ARG A 52 -13.33 -2.86 -1.81
C ARG A 52 -13.91 -1.47 -2.07
N MET A 53 -13.24 -0.44 -1.57
CA MET A 53 -13.58 0.95 -1.88
C MET A 53 -13.28 1.26 -3.34
N ASP A 54 -14.23 1.90 -4.01
CA ASP A 54 -13.99 2.46 -5.33
C ASP A 54 -13.08 3.69 -5.19
N TRP A 55 -11.81 3.52 -5.59
CA TRP A 55 -10.82 4.58 -5.56
C TRP A 55 -10.49 5.05 -6.98
N PRO A 56 -10.46 6.36 -7.25
CA PRO A 56 -10.10 6.88 -8.57
C PRO A 56 -8.64 6.54 -8.93
N GLU A 57 -8.41 6.10 -10.16
CA GLU A 57 -7.05 5.89 -10.67
C GLU A 57 -6.26 7.21 -10.68
N TYR A 58 -4.95 7.12 -10.47
CA TYR A 58 -4.01 8.26 -10.54
C TYR A 58 -4.27 9.41 -9.55
N SER A 59 -4.84 9.11 -8.38
CA SER A 59 -5.00 10.09 -7.29
C SER A 59 -4.13 9.74 -6.08
N PRO A 60 -2.78 9.77 -6.21
CA PRO A 60 -1.87 9.48 -5.10
C PRO A 60 -1.99 10.53 -3.98
N ASP A 61 -2.35 11.77 -4.33
CA ASP A 61 -2.61 12.88 -3.42
C ASP A 61 -3.74 12.59 -2.43
N LEU A 62 -4.69 11.74 -2.82
CA LEU A 62 -5.80 11.34 -1.97
C LEU A 62 -5.45 10.13 -1.09
N ASN A 63 -4.38 9.39 -1.40
CA ASN A 63 -4.07 8.14 -0.71
C ASN A 63 -3.47 8.45 0.68
N PRO A 64 -4.17 8.15 1.78
CA PRO A 64 -3.70 8.52 3.11
C PRO A 64 -2.35 7.88 3.45
N ILE A 65 -2.00 6.75 2.84
CA ILE A 65 -0.71 6.09 3.08
C ILE A 65 0.47 6.90 2.51
N GLU A 66 0.29 7.61 1.40
CA GLU A 66 1.35 8.45 0.79
C GLU A 66 1.69 9.59 1.75
N HIS A 67 0.69 10.20 2.39
CA HIS A 67 0.91 11.24 3.39
C HIS A 67 1.64 10.71 4.64
N VAL A 68 1.34 9.48 5.06
CA VAL A 68 2.07 8.83 6.16
C VAL A 68 3.53 8.56 5.77
N TRP A 69 3.78 8.13 4.54
CA TRP A 69 5.14 7.95 4.02
C TRP A 69 5.90 9.26 3.91
N ASP A 70 5.25 10.34 3.49
CA ASP A 70 5.84 11.68 3.43
C ASP A 70 6.25 12.17 4.83
N MET A 71 5.35 12.08 5.81
CA MET A 71 5.66 12.43 7.21
C MET A 71 6.82 11.60 7.76
N LEU A 72 6.86 10.31 7.45
CA LEU A 72 7.96 9.43 7.87
C LEU A 72 9.27 9.79 7.15
N GLY A 73 9.20 10.11 5.86
CA GLY A 73 10.35 10.55 5.06
C GLY A 73 10.96 11.84 5.58
N ASP A 74 10.11 12.78 6.00
CA ASP A 74 10.51 14.04 6.62
C ASP A 74 11.21 13.82 7.97
N GLU A 75 10.64 12.97 8.84
CA GLU A 75 11.24 12.63 10.14
C GLU A 75 12.58 11.90 10.00
N LEU A 76 12.71 11.08 8.95
CA LEU A 76 13.95 10.32 8.67
C LEU A 76 14.98 11.14 7.89
N GLN A 77 14.72 12.41 7.56
CA GLN A 77 15.72 13.24 6.90
C GLN A 77 16.92 13.48 7.84
N PRO A 78 18.16 13.21 7.38
CA PRO A 78 19.32 13.51 8.17
C PRO A 78 19.38 15.01 8.46
N VAL A 79 19.64 15.36 9.73
CA VAL A 79 19.70 16.74 10.27
C VAL A 79 20.77 17.63 9.58
N ASN A 80 21.54 17.09 8.61
CA ASN A 80 22.43 17.84 7.73
C ASN A 80 22.15 17.50 6.26
N PRO A 81 21.75 18.48 5.42
CA PRO A 81 21.62 18.24 3.99
C PRO A 81 23.01 17.98 3.39
N LEU A 82 23.17 16.83 2.73
CA LEU A 82 24.36 16.53 1.94
C LEU A 82 24.51 17.58 0.82
N PRO A 83 25.75 17.94 0.42
CA PRO A 83 26.00 18.94 -0.62
C PRO A 83 25.30 18.59 -1.94
N PRO A 84 24.97 19.60 -2.78
CA PRO A 84 23.98 19.53 -3.86
C PRO A 84 24.28 18.57 -5.03
N VAL A 85 25.34 17.78 -4.93
CA VAL A 85 25.68 16.70 -5.89
C VAL A 85 24.63 15.59 -5.93
N TYR A 86 23.83 15.42 -4.87
CA TYR A 86 22.79 14.39 -4.81
C TYR A 86 21.37 14.92 -5.10
N ARG A 87 21.22 16.17 -5.57
CA ARG A 87 19.90 16.76 -5.89
C ARG A 87 19.37 16.31 -7.27
N ASN A 88 19.45 15.01 -7.54
CA ASN A 88 18.72 14.32 -8.61
C ASN A 88 17.84 13.21 -8.02
N PHE A 89 17.05 13.57 -7.00
CA PHE A 89 15.88 12.79 -6.57
C PHE A 89 14.60 13.52 -6.94
N GLY A 90 14.58 14.07 -8.16
CA GLY A 90 13.41 14.65 -8.79
C GLY A 90 12.96 13.73 -9.92
N GLY A 91 11.83 13.07 -9.72
CA GLY A 91 11.09 12.35 -10.77
C GLY A 91 11.66 10.98 -11.10
N HIS A 92 10.76 10.03 -11.32
CA HIS A 92 11.03 8.62 -11.62
C HIS A 92 11.27 7.72 -10.41
N CYS A 93 10.16 7.23 -9.87
CA CYS A 93 9.97 5.79 -9.63
C CYS A 93 11.15 5.13 -8.90
N LEU A 94 11.35 5.48 -7.63
CA LEU A 94 12.33 4.79 -6.81
C LEU A 94 11.69 3.55 -6.20
N MET A 95 11.92 2.47 -6.95
CA MET A 95 12.28 1.18 -6.39
C MET A 95 11.18 0.46 -5.62
N SER A 96 10.31 -0.18 -6.41
CA SER A 96 10.00 -1.60 -6.23
C SER A 96 11.29 -2.38 -5.93
N GLY A 97 11.69 -2.48 -4.66
CA GLY A 97 12.87 -3.27 -4.29
C GLY A 97 13.69 -2.74 -3.12
N VAL A 98 13.07 -2.40 -1.99
CA VAL A 98 13.76 -2.50 -0.70
C VAL A 98 12.83 -3.14 0.30
N ILE A 99 13.23 -4.32 0.74
CA ILE A 99 12.61 -5.12 1.78
C ILE A 99 12.64 -4.28 3.07
N PHE A 100 11.51 -3.69 3.45
CA PHE A 100 11.28 -3.30 4.84
C PHE A 100 10.48 -4.40 5.51
N PRO A 101 11.11 -5.22 6.38
CA PRO A 101 10.40 -6.21 7.16
C PRO A 101 9.58 -5.45 8.20
N LYS A 102 8.29 -5.76 8.29
CA LYS A 102 7.33 -5.23 9.28
C LYS A 102 7.04 -3.73 9.17
N ILE A 103 6.02 -3.37 8.38
CA ILE A 103 5.17 -2.24 8.74
C ILE A 103 3.73 -2.71 8.68
N ARG A 104 3.07 -2.55 9.83
CA ARG A 104 1.66 -2.83 10.08
C ARG A 104 0.81 -2.17 9.00
N LEU A 105 0.04 -2.98 8.29
CA LEU A 105 -1.14 -2.54 7.57
C LEU A 105 -2.09 -1.90 8.59
N ILE A 106 -2.19 -0.58 8.59
CA ILE A 106 -3.39 0.10 9.08
C ILE A 106 -4.24 0.26 7.83
N ILE A 107 -5.30 -0.53 7.81
CA ILE A 107 -6.60 -0.33 7.16
C ILE A 107 -6.82 1.00 6.44
#